data_AF-A0A9X9MEN8-F1
#
_entry.id   AF-A0A9X9MEN8-F1
#
_cell.length_a   1.000
_cell.length_b   1.000
_cell.length_c   1.000
_cell.angle_alpha   90.00
_cell.angle_beta   90.00
_cell.angle_gamma   90.00
#
_symmetry.space_group_name_H-M   'P 1'
#
loop_
_entity.id
_entity.type
_entity.pdbx_description
1 polymer ?
#
loop_
_entity_poly.entity_id
_entity_poly.type
_entity_poly.pdbx_seq_one_letter_code
_entity_poly.pdbx_strand_id
1 'polypeptide(L)'
;MAFGILLCNAGYRSSLNRGFRYYPNYDLESFFYVFLTGCVEYGRDSDQPMHNLDSWDTDDMGDNVENKRNDMEWKFEDLIKIKFSSSFVDVKELAIELHKILFGISGENFGHAVHQYLLYNEIISAFNRTIGLIEAGKIPNRTWTDKKTAGA
;
A
#
# COMPACT_ATOMS: atom_id res chain seq x y z
N MET A 1 18.98 4.28 -4.73
CA MET A 1 18.74 2.98 -4.08
C MET A 1 17.28 2.58 -4.33
N ALA A 2 16.94 2.28 -5.58
CA ALA A 2 15.56 2.03 -6.02
C ALA A 2 15.34 0.58 -6.51
N PHE A 3 16.29 -0.32 -6.25
CA PHE A 3 16.28 -1.68 -6.78
C PHE A 3 15.90 -2.76 -5.75
N GLY A 4 15.88 -2.45 -4.44
CA GLY A 4 15.50 -3.41 -3.38
C GLY A 4 13.99 -3.65 -3.28
N ILE A 5 13.18 -2.65 -3.62
CA ILE A 5 11.71 -2.67 -3.46
C ILE A 5 11.00 -3.67 -4.39
N LEU A 6 11.69 -4.19 -5.41
CA LEU A 6 11.07 -5.07 -6.42
C LEU A 6 11.03 -6.56 -6.05
N LEU A 7 11.61 -6.99 -4.92
CA LEU A 7 11.49 -8.38 -4.47
C LEU A 7 10.31 -8.52 -3.49
N CYS A 8 9.10 -8.40 -4.02
CA CYS A 8 7.95 -8.94 -3.32
C CYS A 8 7.97 -10.47 -3.42
N ASN A 9 8.72 -11.12 -2.54
CA ASN A 9 8.80 -12.57 -2.45
C ASN A 9 7.62 -13.12 -1.65
N ALA A 10 6.45 -13.10 -2.30
CA ALA A 10 5.32 -13.91 -1.91
C ALA A 10 5.65 -15.39 -2.08
N GLY A 11 6.19 -16.03 -1.05
CA GLY A 11 6.44 -17.46 -1.12
C GLY A 11 7.44 -18.01 -0.13
N TYR A 12 7.20 -17.84 1.17
CA TYR A 12 7.79 -18.79 2.12
C TYR A 12 6.83 -19.11 3.27
N ARG A 13 5.79 -19.88 2.95
CA ARG A 13 5.11 -20.72 3.95
C ARG A 13 5.35 -22.18 3.56
N SER A 14 6.18 -22.86 4.34
CA SER A 14 6.58 -24.24 4.12
C SER A 14 5.39 -25.21 4.13
N SER A 15 5.33 -26.01 3.06
CA SER A 15 4.75 -27.35 2.94
C SER A 15 3.28 -27.56 3.32
N LEU A 16 2.40 -27.59 2.32
CA LEU A 16 1.75 -28.81 1.79
C LEU A 16 0.52 -28.39 0.96
N ASN A 17 0.63 -28.55 -0.36
CA ASN A 17 -0.50 -28.82 -1.25
C ASN A 17 -1.65 -27.79 -1.27
N ARG A 18 -1.36 -26.50 -1.56
CA ARG A 18 -2.40 -25.53 -1.97
C ARG A 18 -1.99 -24.81 -3.24
N GLY A 19 -2.78 -25.05 -4.29
CA GLY A 19 -2.41 -24.88 -5.68
C GLY A 19 -2.23 -23.44 -6.16
N PHE A 20 -1.80 -23.36 -7.42
CA PHE A 20 -1.64 -22.22 -8.33
C PHE A 20 -2.72 -21.09 -8.33
N ARG A 21 -3.76 -21.17 -7.48
CA ARG A 21 -4.88 -20.21 -7.36
C ARG A 21 -4.60 -19.00 -6.46
N TYR A 22 -3.37 -18.75 -6.03
CA TYR A 22 -3.06 -17.63 -5.12
C TYR A 22 -2.07 -16.60 -5.69
N TYR A 23 -1.41 -16.87 -6.83
CA TYR A 23 -0.41 -15.97 -7.42
C TYR A 23 -0.88 -14.52 -7.67
N PRO A 24 -2.05 -14.27 -8.26
CA PRO A 24 -2.50 -12.90 -8.55
C PRO A 24 -2.87 -12.08 -7.31
N ASN A 25 -3.20 -12.74 -6.19
CA ASN A 25 -3.43 -12.02 -4.93
C ASN A 25 -2.13 -11.41 -4.42
N TYR A 26 -1.02 -12.11 -4.62
CA TYR A 26 0.29 -11.62 -4.25
C TYR A 26 0.75 -10.45 -5.11
N ASP A 27 0.43 -10.43 -6.41
CA ASP A 27 0.76 -9.27 -7.27
C ASP A 27 0.05 -8.00 -6.79
N LEU A 28 -1.23 -8.11 -6.42
CA LEU A 28 -2.01 -6.99 -5.88
C LEU A 28 -1.53 -6.55 -4.49
N GLU A 29 -1.18 -7.51 -3.63
CA GLU A 29 -0.58 -7.22 -2.33
C GLU A 29 0.77 -6.52 -2.47
N SER A 30 1.61 -6.99 -3.40
CA SER A 30 2.90 -6.37 -3.76
C SER A 30 2.73 -4.94 -4.24
N PHE A 31 1.79 -4.73 -5.16
CA PHE A 31 1.43 -3.40 -5.66
C PHE A 31 1.03 -2.48 -4.51
N PHE A 32 0.22 -2.98 -3.58
CA PHE A 32 -0.22 -2.20 -2.43
C PHE A 32 0.93 -1.80 -1.50
N TYR A 33 1.87 -2.70 -1.21
CA TYR A 33 3.06 -2.34 -0.42
C TYR A 33 3.91 -1.24 -1.08
N VAL A 34 4.09 -1.31 -2.41
CA VAL A 34 4.80 -0.27 -3.17
C VAL A 34 4.04 1.06 -3.12
N PHE A 35 2.73 1.03 -3.32
CA PHE A 35 1.86 2.20 -3.23
C PHE A 35 1.95 2.87 -1.85
N LEU A 36 1.84 2.09 -0.76
CA LEU A 36 1.98 2.60 0.60
C LEU A 36 3.37 3.18 0.87
N THR A 37 4.42 2.49 0.44
CA THR A 37 5.81 2.97 0.58
C THR A 37 5.99 4.31 -0.14
N GLY A 38 5.37 4.46 -1.32
CA GLY A 38 5.29 5.72 -2.06
C GLY A 38 4.66 6.85 -1.22
N CYS A 39 3.50 6.58 -0.65
CA CYS A 39 2.73 7.56 0.12
C CYS A 39 3.39 7.95 1.45
N VAL A 40 4.12 7.02 2.06
CA VAL A 40 4.69 7.18 3.42
C VAL A 40 6.14 7.65 3.38
N GLU A 41 7.01 7.01 2.60
CA GLU A 41 8.45 7.28 2.63
C GLU A 41 8.88 8.22 1.50
N TYR A 42 8.44 7.96 0.27
CA TYR A 42 8.91 8.73 -0.90
C TYR A 42 8.25 10.11 -1.02
N GLY A 43 6.99 10.23 -0.62
CA GLY A 43 6.31 11.52 -0.54
C GLY A 43 6.69 12.35 0.67
N ARG A 44 7.37 11.76 1.66
CA ARG A 44 7.56 12.30 3.00
C ARG A 44 8.05 13.75 3.00
N ASP A 45 7.48 14.55 3.90
CA ASP A 45 7.92 15.92 4.11
C ASP A 45 9.38 15.94 4.60
N SER A 46 10.18 16.88 4.11
CA SER A 46 11.64 16.90 4.31
C SER A 46 12.09 17.00 5.77
N ASP A 47 11.20 17.46 6.65
CA ASP A 47 11.39 17.68 8.08
C ASP A 47 10.93 16.51 8.95
N GLN A 48 10.21 15.53 8.39
CA GLN A 48 9.82 14.33 9.14
C GLN A 48 10.98 13.31 9.19
N PRO A 49 11.08 12.46 10.21
CA PRO A 49 11.99 11.30 10.24
C PRO A 49 11.50 10.18 9.32
N MET A 50 12.37 9.26 8.90
CA MET A 50 11.93 8.07 8.15
C MET A 50 10.99 7.27 9.05
N HIS A 51 9.90 6.77 8.49
CA HIS A 51 8.85 6.15 9.28
C HIS A 51 9.09 4.65 9.51
N ASN A 52 10.31 4.18 9.23
CA ASN A 52 10.82 2.82 9.47
C ASN A 52 10.04 1.72 8.72
N LEU A 53 9.64 1.97 7.47
CA LEU A 53 9.31 0.86 6.57
C LEU A 53 10.55 0.00 6.21
N ASP A 54 11.75 0.38 6.64
CA ASP A 54 12.98 -0.44 6.49
C ASP A 54 12.82 -1.86 7.05
N SER A 55 11.99 -2.04 8.08
CA SER A 55 11.66 -3.36 8.66
C SER A 55 10.91 -4.31 7.71
N TRP A 56 10.42 -3.80 6.58
CA TRP A 56 9.76 -4.57 5.53
C TRP A 56 10.76 -5.17 4.51
N ASP A 57 12.02 -4.72 4.54
CA ASP A 57 13.06 -5.09 3.58
C ASP A 57 14.43 -5.18 4.29
N THR A 58 14.57 -6.20 5.15
CA THR A 58 15.80 -6.59 5.83
C THR A 58 16.37 -7.89 5.25
N ASP A 59 17.56 -8.29 5.70
CA ASP A 59 18.16 -9.58 5.33
C ASP A 59 17.41 -10.80 5.93
N ASP A 60 16.52 -10.59 6.90
CA ASP A 60 15.68 -11.64 7.49
C ASP A 60 14.28 -11.66 6.84
N MET A 61 14.04 -12.69 6.03
CA MET A 61 12.77 -12.87 5.34
C MET A 61 11.60 -13.16 6.28
N GLY A 62 11.85 -13.83 7.41
CA GLY A 62 10.82 -14.12 8.41
C GLY A 62 10.31 -12.83 9.05
N ASP A 63 11.24 -11.97 9.47
CA ASP A 63 10.94 -10.66 10.04
C ASP A 63 10.21 -9.77 9.02
N ASN A 64 10.65 -9.76 7.76
CA ASN A 64 10.00 -8.96 6.71
C ASN A 64 8.52 -9.31 6.53
N VAL A 65 8.19 -10.60 6.51
CA VAL A 65 6.81 -11.08 6.37
C VAL A 65 6.00 -10.76 7.62
N GLU A 66 6.56 -11.00 8.80
CA GLU A 66 5.89 -10.73 10.07
C GLU A 66 5.62 -9.24 10.27
N ASN A 67 6.59 -8.38 9.97
CA ASN A 67 6.46 -6.93 10.08
C ASN A 67 5.39 -6.38 9.13
N LYS A 68 5.43 -6.77 7.84
CA LYS A 68 4.38 -6.39 6.86
C LYS A 68 3.00 -6.83 7.34
N ARG A 69 2.87 -8.08 7.77
CA ARG A 69 1.60 -8.62 8.27
C ARG A 69 1.10 -7.87 9.51
N ASN A 70 1.97 -7.62 10.49
CA ASN A 70 1.62 -6.89 11.70
C ASN A 70 1.18 -5.46 11.40
N ASP A 71 1.84 -4.80 10.44
CA ASP A 71 1.48 -3.46 10.02
C ASP A 71 0.14 -3.44 9.28
N MET A 72 -0.17 -4.45 8.47
CA MET A 72 -1.48 -4.53 7.79
C MET A 72 -2.62 -4.94 8.72
N GLU A 73 -2.38 -5.84 9.68
CA GLU A 73 -3.44 -6.36 10.57
C GLU A 73 -3.72 -5.44 11.76
N TRP A 74 -2.68 -4.89 12.40
CA TRP A 74 -2.80 -4.27 13.73
C TRP A 74 -2.44 -2.79 13.76
N LYS A 75 -1.57 -2.34 12.85
CA LYS A 75 -1.05 -0.96 12.88
C LYS A 75 -1.42 -0.14 11.65
N PHE A 76 -2.31 -0.65 10.79
CA PHE A 76 -2.63 0.01 9.53
C PHE A 76 -3.22 1.39 9.76
N GLU A 77 -4.12 1.52 10.75
CA GLU A 77 -4.71 2.79 11.11
C GLU A 77 -3.66 3.81 11.57
N ASP A 78 -2.66 3.38 12.35
CA ASP A 78 -1.55 4.22 12.78
C ASP A 78 -0.66 4.62 11.59
N LEU A 79 -0.38 3.69 10.68
CA LEU A 79 0.39 3.94 9.46
C LEU A 79 -0.30 5.00 8.58
N ILE A 80 -1.61 4.88 8.39
CA ILE A 80 -2.44 5.82 7.64
C ILE A 80 -2.57 7.19 8.35
N LYS A 81 -2.67 7.23 9.69
CA LYS A 81 -2.84 8.48 10.45
C LYS A 81 -1.56 9.27 10.62
N ILE A 82 -0.46 8.58 10.93
CA ILE A 82 0.78 9.21 11.38
C ILE A 82 1.74 9.42 10.21
N LYS A 83 1.75 8.50 9.24
CA LYS A 83 2.88 8.37 8.31
C LYS A 83 2.59 8.83 6.89
N PHE A 84 1.33 9.14 6.55
CA PHE A 84 0.99 9.64 5.22
C PHE A 84 1.54 11.05 4.99
N SER A 85 2.32 11.22 3.93
CA SER A 85 2.85 12.52 3.52
C SER A 85 1.73 13.52 3.22
N SER A 86 1.98 14.80 3.53
CA SER A 86 1.13 15.92 3.09
C SER A 86 0.94 15.97 1.56
N SER A 87 1.89 15.44 0.79
CA SER A 87 1.83 15.36 -0.67
C SER A 87 0.85 14.32 -1.19
N PHE A 88 0.51 13.32 -0.37
CA PHE A 88 -0.39 12.21 -0.72
C PHE A 88 -1.61 12.12 0.20
N VAL A 89 -1.87 13.15 1.01
CA VAL A 89 -3.01 13.18 1.93
C VAL A 89 -4.34 12.98 1.20
N ASP A 90 -4.44 13.48 -0.03
CA ASP A 90 -5.66 13.44 -0.82
C ASP A 90 -5.99 12.02 -1.35
N VAL A 91 -5.02 11.09 -1.35
CA VAL A 91 -5.22 9.67 -1.73
C VAL A 91 -5.28 8.72 -0.54
N LYS A 92 -5.42 9.27 0.68
CA LYS A 92 -5.55 8.49 1.91
C LYS A 92 -6.77 7.57 1.91
N GLU A 93 -7.90 8.04 1.39
CA GLU A 93 -9.12 7.22 1.29
C GLU A 93 -8.94 6.02 0.35
N LEU A 94 -8.23 6.23 -0.77
CA LEU A 94 -7.85 5.13 -1.67
C LEU A 94 -7.01 4.09 -0.92
N ALA A 95 -6.02 4.50 -0.14
CA ALA A 95 -5.19 3.56 0.64
C ALA A 95 -6.03 2.69 1.60
N ILE A 96 -7.00 3.30 2.29
CA ILE A 96 -7.93 2.59 3.19
C ILE A 96 -8.82 1.62 2.40
N GLU A 97 -9.30 2.03 1.24
CA GLU A 97 -10.15 1.19 0.40
C GLU A 97 -9.40 -0.02 -0.16
N LEU A 98 -8.18 0.19 -0.69
CA LEU A 98 -7.32 -0.89 -1.17
C LEU A 98 -6.97 -1.88 -0.04
N HIS A 99 -6.70 -1.38 1.16
CA HIS A 99 -6.48 -2.23 2.34
C HIS A 99 -7.69 -3.12 2.63
N LYS A 100 -8.90 -2.54 2.64
CA LYS A 100 -10.13 -3.32 2.86
C LYS A 100 -10.37 -4.38 1.79
N ILE A 101 -10.06 -4.08 0.53
CA ILE A 101 -10.22 -5.03 -0.58
C ILE A 101 -9.25 -6.22 -0.42
N LEU A 102 -8.00 -5.96 -0.01
CA LEU A 102 -6.95 -6.96 0.06
C LEU A 102 -6.92 -7.75 1.37
N PHE A 103 -7.19 -7.07 2.48
CA PHE A 103 -7.03 -7.61 3.84
C PHE A 103 -8.35 -7.70 4.62
N GLY A 104 -9.45 -7.18 4.07
CA GLY A 104 -10.76 -7.17 4.73
C GLY A 104 -10.90 -6.09 5.80
N ILE A 105 -11.94 -6.22 6.63
CA ILE A 105 -12.16 -5.36 7.81
C ILE A 105 -11.66 -6.14 9.04
N SER A 106 -10.90 -5.48 9.91
CA SER A 106 -10.33 -6.08 11.12
C SER A 106 -11.38 -6.89 11.91
N GLY A 107 -11.12 -8.17 12.12
CA GLY A 107 -12.00 -9.08 12.89
C GLY A 107 -12.76 -10.12 12.05
N GLU A 108 -12.77 -10.01 10.72
CA GLU A 108 -13.26 -11.08 9.84
C GLU A 108 -12.09 -11.92 9.31
N ASN A 109 -12.11 -13.21 9.61
CA ASN A 109 -11.02 -14.13 9.28
C ASN A 109 -10.69 -14.14 7.78
N PHE A 110 -9.39 -14.05 7.49
CA PHE A 110 -8.77 -14.20 6.17
C PHE A 110 -9.13 -15.53 5.51
N GLY A 111 -10.20 -15.52 4.73
CA GLY A 111 -10.44 -16.49 3.68
C GLY A 111 -10.11 -15.84 2.35
N HIS A 112 -8.99 -16.21 1.73
CA HIS A 112 -8.68 -15.94 0.30
C HIS A 112 -9.67 -16.67 -0.64
N ALA A 113 -10.97 -16.54 -0.37
CA ALA A 113 -12.08 -17.16 -1.08
C ALA A 113 -12.76 -16.20 -2.07
N VAL A 114 -12.27 -14.96 -2.19
CA VAL A 114 -12.70 -14.05 -3.24
C VAL A 114 -12.03 -14.45 -4.55
N HIS A 115 -12.83 -14.71 -5.59
CA HIS A 115 -12.30 -14.99 -6.92
C HIS A 115 -11.37 -13.86 -7.38
N GLN A 116 -10.17 -14.19 -7.84
CA GLN A 116 -9.12 -13.24 -8.25
C GLN A 116 -9.63 -12.11 -9.18
N TYR A 117 -10.47 -12.46 -10.16
CA TYR A 117 -11.07 -11.49 -11.08
C TYR A 117 -11.88 -10.40 -10.37
N LEU A 118 -12.56 -10.75 -9.27
CA LEU A 118 -13.28 -9.79 -8.45
C LEU A 118 -12.32 -8.81 -7.76
N LEU A 119 -11.18 -9.29 -7.25
CA LEU A 119 -10.19 -8.42 -6.61
C LEU A 119 -9.62 -7.37 -7.56
N TYR A 120 -9.21 -7.76 -8.77
CA TYR A 120 -8.74 -6.79 -9.77
C TYR A 120 -9.81 -5.75 -10.11
N ASN A 121 -11.06 -6.18 -10.30
CA ASN A 121 -12.16 -5.26 -10.60
C ASN A 121 -12.44 -4.29 -9.46
N GLU A 122 -12.40 -4.76 -8.20
CA GLU A 122 -12.58 -3.89 -7.03
C GLU A 122 -11.44 -2.87 -6.92
N ILE A 123 -10.18 -3.29 -7.11
CA ILE A 123 -9.02 -2.41 -7.12
C ILE A 123 -9.15 -1.36 -8.24
N ILE A 124 -9.42 -1.78 -9.48
CA ILE A 124 -9.63 -0.88 -10.63
C ILE A 124 -10.78 0.09 -10.34
N SER A 125 -11.85 -0.38 -9.71
CA SER A 125 -13.00 0.47 -9.38
C SER A 125 -12.65 1.51 -8.32
N ALA A 126 -11.85 1.17 -7.30
CA ALA A 126 -11.34 2.12 -6.31
C ALA A 126 -10.48 3.22 -6.96
N PHE A 127 -9.59 2.84 -7.89
CA PHE A 127 -8.82 3.79 -8.69
C PHE A 127 -9.71 4.69 -9.54
N ASN A 128 -10.65 4.12 -10.30
CA ASN A 128 -11.56 4.90 -11.14
C ASN A 128 -12.42 5.88 -10.33
N ARG A 129 -12.89 5.48 -9.14
CA ARG A 129 -13.59 6.38 -8.21
C ARG A 129 -12.70 7.56 -7.82
N THR A 130 -11.47 7.29 -7.41
CA THR A 130 -10.50 8.32 -7.00
C THR A 130 -10.17 9.26 -8.16
N ILE A 131 -9.93 8.72 -9.36
CA ILE A 131 -9.70 9.50 -10.59
C ILE A 131 -10.92 10.39 -10.89
N GLY A 132 -12.14 9.84 -10.83
CA GLY A 132 -13.35 10.62 -11.03
C GLY A 132 -13.53 11.77 -10.02
N LEU A 133 -13.08 11.59 -8.77
CA LEU A 133 -13.06 12.67 -7.77
C LEU A 133 -12.02 13.76 -8.12
N ILE A 134 -10.86 13.38 -8.67
CA ILE A 134 -9.85 14.32 -9.17
C ILE A 134 -10.39 15.10 -10.37
N GLU A 135 -10.97 14.41 -11.35
CA GLU A 135 -11.55 15.03 -12.56
C GLU A 135 -12.72 15.99 -12.21
N ALA A 136 -13.51 15.65 -11.18
CA ALA A 136 -14.56 16.51 -10.66
C ALA A 136 -14.05 17.67 -9.78
N GLY A 137 -12.74 17.80 -9.58
CA GLY A 137 -12.12 18.84 -8.75
C GLY A 137 -12.39 18.69 -7.24
N LYS A 138 -12.88 17.53 -6.80
CA LYS A 138 -13.12 17.24 -5.37
C LYS A 138 -11.84 16.86 -4.63
N ILE A 139 -10.91 16.23 -5.36
CA ILE A 139 -9.52 16.06 -4.94
C ILE A 139 -8.67 17.04 -5.76
N PRO A 140 -7.86 17.90 -5.14
CA PRO A 140 -7.02 18.83 -5.89
C PRO A 140 -5.94 18.06 -6.67
N ASN A 141 -5.82 18.34 -7.97
CA ASN A 141 -4.73 17.83 -8.78
C ASN A 141 -3.47 18.65 -8.52
N ARG A 142 -2.72 18.27 -7.47
CA ARG A 142 -1.44 18.92 -7.15
C ARG A 142 -0.36 18.35 -8.06
N THR A 143 -0.10 19.02 -9.17
CA THR A 143 1.08 18.72 -9.98
C THR A 143 2.34 19.03 -9.17
N TRP A 144 3.33 18.14 -9.20
CA TRP A 144 4.61 18.26 -8.47
C TRP A 144 5.43 19.53 -8.82
N THR A 145 4.94 20.37 -9.73
CA THR A 145 5.59 21.57 -10.25
C THR A 145 5.50 22.81 -9.36
N ASP A 146 4.68 22.81 -8.30
CA ASP A 146 4.39 24.06 -7.57
C ASP A 146 5.41 24.44 -6.49
N LYS A 147 6.57 23.76 -6.43
CA LYS A 147 7.71 24.18 -5.61
C LYS A 147 8.90 24.62 -6.47
N LYS A 148 8.73 25.66 -7.28
CA LYS A 148 9.84 26.53 -7.72
C LYS A 148 9.38 27.98 -7.95
N THR A 149 8.74 28.60 -6.95
CA THR A 149 8.66 30.06 -6.87
C THR A 149 8.32 30.51 -5.45
N ALA A 150 9.31 30.52 -4.56
CA ALA A 150 9.34 31.43 -3.41
C ALA A 150 10.75 31.52 -2.80
N GLY A 151 11.34 32.72 -2.86
CA GLY A 151 12.64 33.10 -2.27
C GLY A 151 13.74 33.19 -3.33
N ALA A 152 13.95 34.31 -4.04
CA ALA A 152 14.35 35.65 -3.56
C ALA A 152 15.68 35.62 -2.80
#